data_AF-A0A962YPE1-F1
#
_entry.id   AF-A0A962YPE1-F1
#
_cell.length_a   1.000
_cell.length_b   1.000
_cell.length_c   1.000
_cell.angle_alpha   90.00
_cell.angle_beta   90.00
_cell.angle_gamma   90.00
#
_symmetry.space_group_name_H-M   'P 1'
#
loop_
_entity.id
_entity.type
_entity.pdbx_description
1 polymer ?
#
loop_
_entity_poly.entity_id
_entity_poly.type
_entity_poly.pdbx_seq_one_letter_code
_entity_poly.pdbx_strand_id
1 'polypeptide(L)'
;MNYFVTGASGFIGRRLVEKLLQRQNSTVYYLILERELPIVETLRERWGQNADRAVPILGDLTQPRLGVADSDLVRLKDQIDHLFHLAAIYDLKASAE
;
A
#
# COMPACT_ATOMS: atom_id res chain seq x y z
N MET A 1 -0.85 15.16 -4.08
CA MET A 1 -1.31 14.51 -2.85
C MET A 1 -0.74 13.12 -2.77
N ASN A 2 -0.10 12.81 -1.66
CA ASN A 2 0.57 11.55 -1.40
C ASN A 2 -0.26 10.75 -0.41
N TYR A 3 -0.66 9.56 -0.82
CA TYR A 3 -1.44 8.64 -0.01
C TYR A 3 -0.55 7.50 0.45
N PHE A 4 -0.67 7.08 1.70
CA PHE A 4 -0.14 5.81 2.18
C PHE A 4 -1.30 4.84 2.39
N VAL A 5 -1.25 3.67 1.76
CA VAL A 5 -2.32 2.66 1.82
C VAL A 5 -1.75 1.36 2.35
N THR A 6 -2.37 0.80 3.38
CA THR A 6 -2.10 -0.59 3.77
C THR A 6 -3.22 -1.48 3.23
N GLY A 7 -2.90 -2.70 2.81
CA GLY A 7 -3.89 -3.64 2.27
C GLY A 7 -4.27 -3.37 0.81
N ALA A 8 -3.38 -2.75 0.03
CA ALA A 8 -3.60 -2.44 -1.37
C ALA A 8 -3.83 -3.66 -2.28
N SER A 9 -3.33 -4.84 -1.89
CA SER A 9 -3.59 -6.12 -2.56
C SER A 9 -5.00 -6.68 -2.29
N GLY A 10 -5.63 -6.26 -1.19
CA GLY A 10 -6.92 -6.75 -0.72
C GLY A 10 -8.11 -6.31 -1.58
N PHE A 11 -9.28 -6.88 -1.29
CA PHE A 11 -10.51 -6.62 -2.05
C PHE A 11 -10.88 -5.12 -2.10
N ILE A 12 -10.91 -4.45 -0.94
CA ILE A 12 -11.25 -3.03 -0.86
C ILE A 12 -10.06 -2.18 -1.32
N GLY A 13 -8.85 -2.49 -0.84
CA GLY A 13 -7.65 -1.67 -1.08
C GLY A 13 -7.34 -1.48 -2.56
N ARG A 14 -7.36 -2.54 -3.38
CA ARG A 14 -7.03 -2.41 -4.81
C ARG A 14 -7.99 -1.50 -5.59
N ARG A 15 -9.25 -1.42 -5.16
CA ARG A 15 -10.28 -0.54 -5.74
C ARG A 15 -10.16 0.90 -5.22
N LEU A 16 -9.76 1.06 -3.96
CA LEU A 16 -9.44 2.38 -3.42
C LEU A 16 -8.25 2.98 -4.17
N VAL A 17 -7.15 2.23 -4.31
CA VAL A 17 -5.95 2.68 -5.04
C VAL A 17 -6.32 3.10 -6.46
N GLU A 18 -7.09 2.28 -7.17
CA GLU A 18 -7.61 2.58 -8.51
C GLU A 18 -8.34 3.93 -8.57
N LYS A 19 -9.21 4.23 -7.59
CA LYS A 19 -9.90 5.53 -7.48
C LYS A 19 -8.96 6.68 -7.10
N LEU A 20 -7.99 6.46 -6.22
CA LEU A 20 -7.00 7.48 -5.84
C LEU A 20 -6.11 7.86 -7.03
N LEU A 21 -5.74 6.90 -7.85
CA LEU A 21 -4.96 7.11 -9.08
C LEU A 21 -5.73 7.90 -10.14
N GLN A 22 -7.07 7.92 -10.12
CA GLN A 22 -7.85 8.79 -11.02
C GLN A 22 -7.76 10.28 -10.64
N ARG A 23 -7.28 10.61 -9.44
CA ARG A 23 -7.10 12.00 -9.02
C ARG A 23 -5.86 12.59 -9.69
N GLN A 24 -5.96 13.86 -10.07
CA GLN A 24 -4.81 14.59 -10.62
C GLN A 24 -3.74 14.76 -9.53
N ASN A 25 -2.48 14.68 -9.94
CA ASN A 25 -1.31 14.88 -9.08
C ASN A 25 -1.33 14.03 -7.80
N SER A 26 -1.82 12.78 -7.89
CA SER A 26 -1.78 11.82 -6.78
C SER A 26 -0.67 10.79 -6.94
N THR A 27 -0.02 10.46 -5.83
CA THR A 27 0.89 9.32 -5.72
C THR A 27 0.38 8.43 -4.59
N VAL A 28 0.35 7.12 -4.82
CA VAL A 28 -0.09 6.13 -3.83
C VAL A 28 1.09 5.26 -3.45
N TYR A 29 1.59 5.45 -2.23
CA TYR A 29 2.52 4.54 -1.60
C TYR A 29 1.72 3.43 -0.93
N TYR A 30 2.05 2.17 -1.16
CA TYR A 30 1.32 1.08 -0.53
C TYR A 30 2.22 0.07 0.16
N LEU A 31 1.88 -0.26 1.40
CA LEU A 31 2.58 -1.28 2.17
C LEU A 31 2.28 -2.66 1.55
N ILE A 32 3.34 -3.42 1.28
CA ILE A 32 3.24 -4.78 0.79
C ILE A 32 4.30 -5.66 1.46
N LEU A 33 3.91 -6.90 1.76
CA LEU A 33 4.81 -7.89 2.33
C LEU A 33 5.76 -8.42 1.24
N GLU A 34 6.98 -8.76 1.60
CA GLU A 34 7.97 -9.28 0.64
C GLU A 34 7.47 -10.53 -0.10
N ARG A 35 6.81 -11.45 0.61
CA ARG A 35 6.17 -12.65 0.02
C ARG A 35 5.07 -12.34 -1.00
N GLU A 36 4.51 -11.13 -0.97
CA GLU A 36 3.47 -10.68 -1.89
C GLU A 36 4.02 -9.91 -3.09
N LEU A 37 5.33 -9.67 -3.20
CA LEU A 37 5.94 -9.02 -4.36
C LEU A 37 5.50 -9.58 -5.73
N PRO A 38 5.30 -10.90 -5.92
CA PRO A 38 4.80 -11.43 -7.19
C PRO A 38 3.44 -10.88 -7.63
N ILE A 39 2.60 -10.36 -6.71
CA ILE A 39 1.30 -9.77 -7.06
C ILE A 39 1.40 -8.35 -7.61
N VAL A 40 2.56 -7.69 -7.46
CA VAL A 40 2.75 -6.28 -7.84
C VAL A 40 2.44 -6.08 -9.31
N GLU A 41 2.90 -6.97 -10.19
CA GLU A 41 2.63 -6.81 -11.63
C GLU A 41 1.14 -6.95 -11.94
N THR A 42 0.43 -7.89 -11.32
CA THR A 42 -1.02 -8.01 -11.44
C THR A 42 -1.76 -6.75 -10.95
N LEU A 43 -1.27 -6.10 -9.90
CA LEU A 43 -1.81 -4.84 -9.42
C LEU A 43 -1.54 -3.70 -10.41
N ARG A 44 -0.34 -3.64 -11.01
CA ARG A 44 0.00 -2.66 -12.04
C ARG A 44 -0.87 -2.82 -13.28
N GLU A 45 -1.05 -4.04 -13.77
CA GLU A 45 -1.97 -4.34 -14.88
C GLU A 45 -3.40 -3.84 -14.58
N ARG A 46 -3.90 -4.09 -13.36
CA ARG A 46 -5.21 -3.61 -12.91
C ARG A 46 -5.32 -2.09 -12.92
N TRP A 47 -4.31 -1.39 -12.42
CA TRP A 47 -4.31 0.08 -12.33
C TRP A 47 -3.99 0.77 -13.65
N GLY A 48 -3.50 0.01 -14.64
CA GLY A 48 -3.30 0.45 -16.02
C GLY A 48 -2.31 1.60 -16.14
N GLN A 49 -2.62 2.56 -17.01
CA GLN A 49 -1.72 3.69 -17.35
C GLN A 49 -1.30 4.57 -16.18
N ASN A 50 -1.98 4.48 -15.03
CA ASN A 50 -1.64 5.26 -13.83
C ASN A 50 -0.78 4.49 -12.83
N ALA A 51 -0.42 3.23 -13.12
CA ALA A 51 0.29 2.34 -12.21
C ALA A 51 1.67 2.88 -11.78
N ASP A 52 2.32 3.71 -12.59
CA ASP A 52 3.63 4.30 -12.23
C ASP A 52 3.54 5.28 -11.05
N ARG A 53 2.34 5.76 -10.73
CA ARG A 53 2.07 6.55 -9.52
C ARG A 53 1.71 5.69 -8.31
N ALA A 54 1.68 4.37 -8.45
CA ALA A 54 1.50 3.43 -7.34
C ALA A 54 2.86 2.79 -6.99
N VAL A 55 3.41 3.16 -5.84
CA VAL A 55 4.76 2.78 -5.41
C VAL A 55 4.67 1.77 -4.26
N PRO A 56 5.13 0.52 -4.46
CA PRO A 56 5.19 -0.45 -3.36
C PRO A 56 6.22 -0.02 -2.32
N ILE A 57 5.88 -0.19 -1.05
CA ILE A 57 6.74 -0.03 0.11
C ILE A 57 6.79 -1.38 0.82
N LEU A 58 7.97 -1.98 0.88
CA LEU A 58 8.15 -3.23 1.61
C LEU A 58 8.00 -2.99 3.12
N GLY A 59 7.20 -3.83 3.76
CA GLY A 59 7.07 -3.84 5.21
C GLY A 59 5.97 -4.76 5.73
N ASP A 60 5.81 -4.78 7.04
CA ASP A 60 4.91 -5.65 7.79
C ASP A 60 4.29 -4.87 8.96
N LEU A 61 2.96 -4.86 9.04
CA LEU A 61 2.21 -4.17 10.10
C LEU A 61 2.55 -4.66 11.52
N THR A 62 3.00 -5.90 11.66
CA THR A 62 3.32 -6.52 12.95
C THR A 62 4.65 -6.04 13.51
N GLN A 63 5.46 -5.37 12.70
CA GLN A 63 6.82 -4.96 13.07
C GLN A 63 6.85 -3.50 13.55
N PRO A 64 7.79 -3.15 14.46
CA PRO A 64 8.08 -1.76 14.79
C PRO A 64 8.35 -0.94 13.53
N ARG A 65 7.77 0.26 13.46
CA ARG A 65 7.87 1.16 12.28
C ARG A 65 7.43 0.47 10.98
N LEU A 66 6.48 -0.47 11.09
CA LEU A 66 5.92 -1.25 9.98
C LEU A 66 6.97 -2.09 9.22
N GLY A 67 8.15 -2.35 9.79
CA GLY A 67 9.23 -3.06 9.11
C GLY A 67 9.76 -2.35 7.85
N VAL A 68 9.45 -1.06 7.68
CA VAL A 68 9.86 -0.26 6.52
C VAL A 68 11.33 0.12 6.65
N ALA A 69 12.06 0.09 5.55
CA ALA A 69 13.47 0.50 5.50
C ALA A 69 13.65 1.96 5.94
N ASP A 70 14.75 2.27 6.63
CA ASP A 70 15.03 3.63 7.11
C ASP A 70 15.08 4.66 5.96
N SER A 71 15.54 4.26 4.77
CA SER A 71 15.54 5.10 3.56
C SER A 71 14.12 5.49 3.13
N ASP A 72 13.17 4.55 3.17
CA ASP A 72 11.77 4.83 2.86
C ASP A 72 11.11 5.64 3.97
N LEU A 73 11.44 5.41 5.23
CA LEU A 73 10.96 6.26 6.33
C LEU A 73 11.40 7.72 6.13
N VAL A 74 12.67 7.95 5.80
CA VAL A 74 13.19 9.31 5.52
C VAL A 74 12.48 9.91 4.30
N ARG A 75 12.28 9.12 3.24
CA ARG A 75 11.62 9.58 2.01
C ARG A 75 10.16 9.95 2.22
N LEU A 76 9.43 9.21 3.06
CA LEU A 76 7.99 9.37 3.22
C LEU A 76 7.61 10.30 4.39
N LYS A 77 8.53 10.49 5.34
CA LYS A 77 8.31 11.38 6.48
C LYS A 77 7.97 12.80 5.99
N ASP A 78 6.88 13.35 6.53
CA ASP A 78 6.32 14.65 6.19
C ASP A 78 5.92 14.82 4.70
N GLN A 79 5.96 13.74 3.91
CA GLN A 79 5.51 13.73 2.52
C GLN A 79 4.11 13.14 2.36
N ILE A 80 3.60 12.37 3.32
CA ILE A 80 2.27 11.72 3.23
C ILE A 80 1.17 12.66 3.74
N ASP A 81 0.18 12.93 2.90
CA ASP A 81 -0.99 13.75 3.24
C ASP A 81 -2.09 12.95 3.94
N HIS A 82 -2.27 11.68 3.52
CA HIS A 82 -3.36 10.83 4.00
C HIS A 82 -2.94 9.37 4.16
N LEU A 83 -3.39 8.76 5.25
CA LEU A 83 -3.26 7.32 5.51
C LEU A 83 -4.62 6.63 5.35
N PHE A 84 -4.66 5.56 4.56
CA PHE A 84 -5.78 4.61 4.53
C PHE A 84 -5.32 3.26 5.07
N HIS A 85 -5.87 2.87 6.21
CA HIS A 85 -5.57 1.57 6.82
C HIS A 85 -6.66 0.55 6.50
N LEU A 86 -6.37 -0.37 5.57
CA LEU A 86 -7.30 -1.41 5.13
C LEU A 86 -6.71 -2.82 5.21
N ALA A 87 -5.45 -2.96 5.62
CA ALA A 87 -4.85 -4.27 5.85
C ALA A 87 -5.39 -4.85 7.16
N ALA A 88 -5.94 -6.04 7.06
CA ALA A 88 -6.38 -6.86 8.18
C ALA A 88 -6.30 -8.32 7.75
N ILE A 89 -6.14 -9.23 8.71
CA ILE A 89 -6.37 -10.64 8.47
C ILE A 89 -7.87 -10.84 8.31
N TYR A 90 -8.30 -11.25 7.12
CA TYR A 90 -9.69 -11.59 6.83
C TYR A 90 -9.91 -13.09 7.00
N ASP A 91 -9.54 -13.61 8.17
CA ASP A 91 -9.92 -14.93 8.62
C ASP A 91 -10.70 -14.74 9.91
N LEU A 92 -12.01 -15.02 9.86
CA LEU A 92 -12.90 -14.91 11.02
C LEU A 92 -12.56 -15.94 12.12
N LYS A 93 -11.67 -16.89 11.83
CA LYS A 93 -11.12 -17.86 12.77
C LYS A 93 -9.70 -17.52 13.23
N ALA A 94 -9.10 -16.45 12.73
CA ALA A 94 -7.78 -16.04 13.17
C ALA A 94 -7.80 -15.71 14.67
N SER A 95 -6.79 -16.19 15.39
CA SER A 95 -6.49 -15.71 16.74
C SER A 95 -6.11 -14.23 16.69
N ALA A 96 -6.30 -13.54 17.82
CA ALA A 96 -5.80 -12.18 18.00
C ALA A 96 -4.26 -12.12 18.12
N GLU A 97 -3.60 -13.28 18.09
CA GLU A 97 -2.18 -13.54 18.33
C GLU A 97 -1.57 -14.26 17.13
#